data_AF-A0A519GG00-F1
#
_entry.id   AF-A0A519GG00-F1
#
_cell.length_a   1.000
_cell.length_b   1.000
_cell.length_c   1.000
_cell.angle_alpha   90.00
_cell.angle_beta   90.00
_cell.angle_gamma   90.00
#
_symmetry.space_group_name_H-M   'P 1'
#
loop_
_entity.id
_entity.type
_entity.pdbx_description
1 polymer ?
#
loop_
_entity_poly.entity_id
_entity_poly.type
_entity_poly.pdbx_seq_one_letter_code
_entity_poly.pdbx_strand_id
1 'polypeptide(L)'
;MAIQVVILAAGLGTRLGKPHPKPLTPLTSGESIMRRAVNSLRTAYGDEVFVTAVVGFKLDLVIEAMPDISFVYNEVYDSTNTSKSL
;
A
#
# COMPACT_ATOMS: atom_id res chain seq x y z
N MET A 1 -24.02 -2.16 -2.03
CA MET A 1 -23.15 -1.69 -0.93
C MET A 1 -21.73 -1.70 -1.49
N ALA A 2 -21.02 -0.58 -1.46
CA ALA A 2 -19.66 -0.53 -1.99
C ALA A 2 -18.68 -1.16 -1.00
N ILE A 3 -17.84 -2.09 -1.48
CA ILE A 3 -16.82 -2.75 -0.67
C ILE A 3 -15.67 -1.77 -0.43
N GLN A 4 -15.24 -1.65 0.83
CA GLN A 4 -14.10 -0.83 1.22
C GLN A 4 -12.97 -1.72 1.75
N VAL A 5 -11.74 -1.46 1.31
CA VAL A 5 -10.56 -2.23 1.70
C VAL A 5 -9.47 -1.28 2.17
N VAL A 6 -8.87 -1.60 3.32
CA VAL A 6 -7.72 -0.88 3.87
C VAL A 6 -6.47 -1.76 3.75
N ILE A 7 -5.41 -1.24 3.11
CA ILE A 7 -4.11 -1.89 3.00
C ILE A 7 -3.11 -1.20 3.92
N LEU A 8 -2.56 -1.92 4.90
CA LEU A 8 -1.56 -1.38 5.81
C LEU A 8 -0.16 -1.48 5.20
N ALA A 9 0.39 -0.32 4.81
CA ALA A 9 1.61 -0.20 4.01
C ALA A 9 2.62 0.82 4.59
N ALA A 10 2.44 1.28 5.82
CA ALA A 10 3.25 2.35 6.42
C ALA A 10 4.62 1.92 6.95
N GLY A 11 4.87 0.61 7.09
CA GLY A 11 6.09 0.11 7.72
C GLY A 11 7.37 0.39 6.93
N LEU A 12 8.49 0.53 7.67
CA LEU A 12 9.83 0.84 7.14
C LEU A 12 10.42 -0.18 6.15
N GLY A 13 9.90 -1.41 6.10
CA GLY A 13 10.40 -2.43 5.16
C GLY A 13 11.85 -2.92 5.42
N THR A 14 12.39 -2.69 6.61
CA THR A 14 13.81 -2.91 6.96
C THR A 14 14.36 -4.30 6.65
N ARG A 15 13.52 -5.33 6.67
CA ARG A 15 13.94 -6.72 6.37
C ARG A 15 14.29 -6.98 4.90
N LEU A 16 13.85 -6.12 3.98
CA LEU A 16 14.18 -6.25 2.55
C LEU A 16 15.49 -5.55 2.18
N GLY A 17 16.05 -4.70 3.05
CA GLY A 17 17.34 -4.01 2.84
C GLY A 17 17.39 -3.08 1.63
N LYS A 18 16.26 -2.81 0.96
CA LYS A 18 16.19 -1.95 -0.23
C LYS A 18 15.81 -0.52 0.16
N PRO A 19 16.31 0.51 -0.55
CA PRO A 19 15.96 1.91 -0.26
C PRO A 19 14.52 2.28 -0.67
N HIS A 20 13.75 1.36 -1.23
CA HIS A 20 12.39 1.59 -1.73
C HIS A 20 11.33 1.11 -0.74
N PRO A 21 10.14 1.74 -0.71
CA PRO A 21 9.00 1.22 0.03
C PRO A 21 8.72 -0.22 -0.35
N LYS A 22 8.49 -1.11 0.63
CA LYS A 22 8.07 -2.49 0.38
C LYS A 22 6.88 -2.58 -0.59
N PRO A 23 5.82 -1.73 -0.49
CA PRO A 23 4.72 -1.71 -1.45
C PRO A 23 5.14 -1.64 -2.92
N LEU A 24 6.24 -0.94 -3.20
CA LEU A 24 6.77 -0.71 -4.55
C LEU A 24 7.84 -1.72 -4.96
N THR A 25 8.10 -2.75 -4.15
CA THR A 25 9.04 -3.81 -4.52
C THR A 25 8.50 -4.53 -5.76
N PRO A 26 9.27 -4.59 -6.86
CA PRO A 26 8.84 -5.28 -8.07
C PRO A 26 8.82 -6.79 -7.84
N LEU A 27 7.79 -7.43 -8.37
CA LEU A 27 7.68 -8.87 -8.47
C LEU A 27 8.32 -9.36 -9.77
N THR A 28 8.48 -10.68 -9.91
CA THR A 28 8.97 -11.29 -11.15
C THR A 28 8.05 -11.04 -12.35
N SER A 29 6.77 -10.71 -12.10
CA SER A 29 5.81 -10.29 -13.13
C SER A 29 6.01 -8.85 -13.62
N GLY A 30 6.92 -8.07 -13.02
CA GLY A 30 7.18 -6.67 -13.38
C GLY A 30 6.31 -5.64 -12.65
N GLU A 31 5.15 -6.05 -12.11
CA GLU A 31 4.33 -5.19 -11.26
C GLU A 31 4.85 -5.11 -9.81
N SER A 32 4.44 -4.09 -9.06
CA SER A 32 4.75 -3.99 -7.64
C SER A 32 3.87 -4.89 -6.77
N ILE A 33 4.32 -5.21 -5.55
CA ILE A 33 3.50 -5.93 -4.54
C ILE A 33 2.13 -5.25 -4.35
N MET A 34 2.12 -3.92 -4.25
CA MET A 34 0.88 -3.17 -4.04
C MET A 34 -0.03 -3.20 -5.26
N ARG A 35 0.53 -3.07 -6.48
CA ARG A 35 -0.26 -3.18 -7.71
C ARG A 35 -0.92 -4.54 -7.82
N ARG A 36 -0.19 -5.62 -7.53
CA ARG A 36 -0.74 -6.98 -7.53
C ARG A 36 -1.88 -7.14 -6.53
N ALA A 37 -1.75 -6.58 -5.33
CA ALA A 37 -2.80 -6.61 -4.31
C ALA A 37 -4.07 -5.89 -4.79
N VAL A 38 -3.94 -4.68 -5.33
CA VAL A 38 -5.07 -3.91 -5.87
C VAL A 38 -5.74 -4.64 -7.05
N ASN A 39 -4.95 -5.17 -7.98
CA ASN A 39 -5.47 -5.93 -9.12
C ASN A 39 -6.23 -7.19 -8.68
N SER A 40 -5.74 -7.87 -7.63
CA SER A 40 -6.42 -9.04 -7.05
C SER A 40 -7.77 -8.65 -6.43
N LEU A 41 -7.83 -7.52 -5.72
CA LEU A 41 -9.08 -7.01 -5.15
C LEU A 41 -10.09 -6.64 -6.25
N ARG A 42 -9.65 -5.93 -7.30
CA ARG A 42 -10.52 -5.56 -8.43
C ARG A 42 -11.00 -6.77 -9.22
N THR A 43 -10.16 -7.79 -9.36
CA THR A 43 -10.55 -9.06 -9.99
C THR A 43 -11.65 -9.77 -9.18
N ALA A 44 -11.58 -9.71 -7.84
CA ALA A 44 -12.53 -10.39 -6.96
C ALA A 44 -13.84 -9.61 -6.74
N TYR A 45 -13.77 -8.27 -6.70
CA TYR A 45 -14.87 -7.41 -6.24
C TYR A 45 -15.33 -6.37 -7.27
N GLY A 46 -14.72 -6.34 -8.46
CA GLY A 46 -14.95 -5.34 -9.50
C GLY A 46 -14.18 -4.04 -9.27
N ASP A 47 -14.20 -3.16 -10.27
CA ASP A 47 -13.50 -1.87 -10.22
C ASP A 47 -14.12 -0.85 -9.24
N GLU A 48 -15.33 -1.14 -8.73
CA GLU A 48 -16.04 -0.33 -7.74
C GLU A 48 -15.50 -0.50 -6.30
N VAL A 49 -14.54 -1.40 -6.07
CA VAL A 49 -13.92 -1.56 -4.76
C VAL A 49 -13.10 -0.32 -4.39
N PHE A 50 -13.43 0.28 -3.24
CA PHE A 50 -12.71 1.44 -2.74
C PHE A 50 -11.50 0.98 -1.92
N VAL A 51 -10.30 1.20 -2.46
CA VAL A 51 -9.05 0.85 -1.78
C VAL A 51 -8.42 2.09 -1.16
N THR A 52 -8.10 2.01 0.12
CA THR A 52 -7.31 3.00 0.85
C THR A 52 -6.03 2.36 1.38
N ALA A 53 -4.88 2.94 1.08
CA ALA A 53 -3.60 2.49 1.62
C ALA A 53 -3.12 3.40 2.76
N VAL A 54 -2.80 2.80 3.90
CA VAL A 54 -2.14 3.52 5.00
C VAL A 54 -0.64 3.51 4.73
N VAL A 55 -0.06 4.66 4.44
CA VAL A 55 1.34 4.84 4.03
C VAL A 55 2.14 5.63 5.07
N GLY A 56 3.46 5.51 5.01
CA GLY A 56 4.38 6.07 6.01
C GLY A 56 5.72 6.40 5.35
N PHE A 57 6.66 5.45 5.41
CA PHE A 57 7.99 5.60 4.80
C PHE A 57 7.93 5.91 3.29
N LYS A 58 8.48 7.08 2.90
CA LYS A 58 8.55 7.58 1.50
C LYS A 58 7.19 7.55 0.80
N LEU A 59 6.15 8.08 1.45
CA LEU A 59 4.78 8.07 0.93
C LEU A 59 4.63 8.65 -0.48
N ASP A 60 5.40 9.69 -0.84
CA ASP A 60 5.26 10.39 -2.12
C ASP A 60 5.47 9.44 -3.30
N LEU A 61 6.44 8.53 -3.19
CA LEU A 61 6.70 7.51 -4.20
C LEU A 61 5.51 6.54 -4.37
N VAL A 62 4.84 6.23 -3.27
CA VAL A 62 3.69 5.30 -3.28
C VAL A 62 2.48 5.98 -3.89
N ILE A 63 2.24 7.25 -3.56
CA ILE A 63 1.16 8.06 -4.13
C ILE A 63 1.35 8.21 -5.64
N GLU A 64 2.56 8.56 -6.08
CA GLU A 64 2.87 8.72 -7.50
C GLU A 64 2.67 7.42 -8.30
N ALA A 65 3.06 6.27 -7.73
CA ALA A 65 2.96 4.98 -8.39
C ALA A 65 1.54 4.37 -8.40
N MET A 66 0.64 4.88 -7.56
CA MET A 66 -0.70 4.33 -7.34
C MET A 66 -1.76 5.45 -7.33
N PRO A 67 -1.89 6.24 -8.41
CA PRO A 67 -2.78 7.42 -8.46
C PRO A 67 -4.28 7.07 -8.44
N ASP A 68 -4.60 5.79 -8.58
CA ASP A 68 -5.94 5.23 -8.73
C ASP A 68 -6.53 4.64 -7.43
N ILE A 69 -5.89 4.89 -6.27
CA ILE A 69 -6.39 4.52 -4.94
C ILE A 69 -6.26 5.70 -3.97
N SER A 70 -6.91 5.60 -2.80
CA SER A 70 -6.84 6.60 -1.74
C SER A 70 -5.73 6.31 -0.75
N PHE A 71 -5.29 7.32 0.01
CA PHE A 71 -4.20 7.21 0.98
C PHE A 71 -4.55 7.86 2.32
N VAL A 72 -4.05 7.24 3.38
CA VAL A 72 -4.00 7.83 4.73
C VAL A 72 -2.55 7.80 5.18
N TYR A 73 -2.04 8.92 5.68
CA TYR A 73 -0.67 9.00 6.18
C TYR A 73 -0.62 8.67 7.67
N ASN A 74 0.24 7.73 8.04
CA ASN A 74 0.62 7.48 9.43
C ASN A 74 1.93 8.23 9.73
N GLU A 75 1.83 9.38 10.40
CA GLU A 75 2.96 10.23 10.79
C GLU A 75 3.95 9.56 11.76
N VAL A 76 3.49 8.57 12.53
CA VAL A 76 4.25 7.88 13.58
C VAL A 76 4.70 6.48 13.16
N TYR A 77 4.88 6.29 11.85
CA TYR A 77 5.20 4.98 11.24
C TYR A 77 6.52 4.35 11.72
N ASP A 78 7.43 5.15 12.28
CA ASP A 78 8.76 4.75 12.75
C ASP A 78 8.79 4.33 14.23
N SER A 79 7.74 4.68 14.98
CA SER A 79 7.64 4.53 16.44
C SER A 79 6.43 3.70 16.86
N THR A 80 5.64 3.21 15.89
CA THR A 80 4.41 2.44 16.14
C THR A 80 4.40 1.08 15.45
N ASN A 81 3.66 0.14 16.02
CA ASN A 81 3.38 -1.16 15.41
C ASN A 81 2.18 -1.07 14.44
N THR A 82 1.95 -2.13 13.67
CA THR A 82 0.88 -2.19 12.65
C THR A 82 -0.51 -1.86 13.22
N SER A 83 -0.79 -2.15 14.51
CA SER A 83 -2.09 -1.87 15.14
C SER A 83 -2.40 -0.39 15.32
N LYS A 84 -1.42 0.51 15.25
CA LYS A 84 -1.65 1.97 15.25
C LYS A 84 -1.97 2.52 13.85
N SER A 85 -1.78 1.70 12.82
CA SER A 85 -2.14 2.04 11.43
C SER A 85 -3.58 1.65 11.07
N LEU A 86 -4.27 0.92 11.95
CA LEU A 86 -5.69 0.54 11.87
C LEU A 86 -6.49 1.46 12.78
#